data_AF-A0A062IQR4-F1
#
_entry.id   AF-A0A062IQR4-F1
#
_cell.length_a   1.000
_cell.length_b   1.000
_cell.length_c   1.000
_cell.angle_alpha   90.00
_cell.angle_beta   90.00
_cell.angle_gamma   90.00
#
_symmetry.space_group_name_H-M   'P 1'
#
loop_
_entity.id
_entity.type
_entity.pdbx_description
1 polymer ?
#
loop_
_entity_poly.entity_id
_entity_poly.type
_entity_poly.pdbx_seq_one_letter_code
_entity_poly.pdbx_strand_id
1 'polypeptide(L)'
;MKLYQATLFSLVLFTSFAQADVENSQWITTWSASPQKVWNKDFVFPTLIPEQVSNQTIRQMSKISLGGEAVRLVFTNQYGEQPLYIDQTTIGLANTATLKSKSTYPVYFSGQLKARILPGKQLISDPIQLPVPDHTQLVVNSFIQKPTTFKTFHWDAKQTSWLISGNQTTNLTTPTDAKTTTARLLLSAIEVKPKQKAHVVAVVGDSITDGATATLDANTRWTEPVNYFV
;
A
#
# COMPACT_ATOMS: atom_id res chain seq x y z
N MET A 1 -44.98 -18.17 63.20
CA MET A 1 -44.05 -18.38 62.06
C MET A 1 -43.33 -17.06 61.81
N LYS A 2 -42.09 -16.89 62.29
CA LYS A 2 -41.32 -15.64 62.17
C LYS A 2 -40.56 -15.65 60.85
N LEU A 3 -40.87 -14.72 59.96
CA LEU A 3 -40.18 -14.53 58.66
C LEU A 3 -39.01 -13.57 58.85
N TYR A 4 -37.79 -14.04 58.58
CA TYR A 4 -36.58 -13.23 58.53
C TYR A 4 -36.49 -12.55 57.16
N GLN A 5 -36.36 -11.22 57.12
CA GLN A 5 -36.00 -10.50 55.90
C GLN A 5 -34.49 -10.52 55.74
N ALA A 6 -34.00 -11.13 54.65
CA ALA A 6 -32.60 -11.08 54.27
C ALA A 6 -32.34 -9.81 53.44
N THR A 7 -31.53 -8.91 53.97
CA THR A 7 -31.09 -7.69 53.27
C THR A 7 -29.93 -8.06 52.35
N LEU A 8 -30.13 -8.04 51.03
CA LEU A 8 -29.04 -8.15 50.06
C LEU A 8 -28.31 -6.80 49.95
N PHE A 9 -27.02 -6.79 50.27
CA PHE A 9 -26.11 -5.68 49.93
C PHE A 9 -25.63 -5.85 48.48
N SER A 10 -26.03 -4.96 47.57
CA SER A 10 -25.50 -4.90 46.21
C SER A 10 -24.21 -4.08 46.20
N LEU A 11 -23.07 -4.72 45.94
CA LEU A 11 -21.78 -4.09 45.72
C LEU A 11 -21.72 -3.55 44.28
N VAL A 12 -21.71 -2.24 44.10
CA VAL A 12 -21.53 -1.61 42.78
C VAL A 12 -20.04 -1.44 42.52
N LEU A 13 -19.48 -2.27 41.62
CA LEU A 13 -18.13 -2.12 41.10
C LEU A 13 -18.12 -1.03 40.02
N PHE A 14 -17.45 0.09 40.28
CA PHE A 14 -17.11 1.07 39.26
C PHE A 14 -15.92 0.55 38.45
N THR A 15 -16.18 -0.05 37.28
CA THR A 15 -15.14 -0.30 36.28
C THR A 15 -14.82 1.03 35.61
N SER A 16 -13.69 1.63 35.97
CA SER A 16 -13.15 2.79 35.25
C SER A 16 -12.68 2.30 33.88
N PHE A 17 -13.43 2.62 32.82
CA PHE A 17 -12.93 2.47 31.46
C PHE A 17 -11.86 3.55 31.26
N ALA A 18 -10.59 3.16 31.35
CA ALA A 18 -9.51 3.95 30.77
C ALA A 18 -9.72 3.94 29.25
N GLN A 19 -10.45 4.93 28.74
CA GLN A 19 -10.49 5.22 27.32
C GLN A 19 -9.09 5.75 26.99
N ALA A 20 -8.26 4.90 26.38
CA ALA A 20 -7.03 5.36 25.77
C ALA A 20 -7.43 6.46 24.77
N ASP A 21 -6.97 7.68 24.99
CA ASP A 21 -7.03 8.71 23.98
C ASP A 21 -6.37 8.14 22.73
N VAL A 22 -7.18 7.82 21.72
CA VAL A 22 -6.66 7.61 20.37
C VAL A 22 -6.16 9.00 19.98
N GLU A 23 -4.87 9.24 20.21
CA GLU A 23 -4.17 10.41 19.69
C GLU A 23 -4.62 10.53 18.23
N ASN A 24 -5.31 11.63 17.93
CA ASN A 24 -6.01 11.90 16.67
C ASN A 24 -4.97 12.16 15.57
N SER A 25 -4.09 11.18 15.36
CA SER A 25 -3.01 11.18 14.40
C SER A 25 -3.65 11.05 13.03
N GLN A 26 -3.87 12.19 12.40
CA GLN A 26 -4.49 12.24 11.09
C GLN A 26 -3.51 11.67 10.07
N TRP A 27 -3.74 10.42 9.67
CA TRP A 27 -3.10 9.83 8.51
C TRP A 27 -3.65 10.51 7.26
N ILE A 28 -2.73 10.86 6.35
CA ILE A 28 -3.06 11.53 5.09
C ILE A 28 -2.56 10.68 3.93
N THR A 29 -3.43 10.40 2.96
CA THR A 29 -3.01 9.83 1.68
C THR A 29 -2.09 10.82 0.97
N THR A 30 -0.90 10.35 0.60
CA THR A 30 0.09 11.15 -0.13
C THR A 30 0.34 10.64 -1.55
N TRP A 31 -0.09 9.43 -1.83
CA TRP A 31 -0.03 8.83 -3.15
C TRP A 31 -1.15 7.80 -3.25
N SER A 32 -1.77 7.70 -4.42
CA SER A 32 -2.74 6.66 -4.74
C SER A 32 -2.64 6.20 -6.19
N ALA A 33 -3.25 5.06 -6.45
CA ALA A 33 -3.52 4.55 -7.79
C ALA A 33 -4.92 3.91 -7.79
N SER A 34 -5.79 4.39 -8.68
CA SER A 34 -7.18 3.95 -8.76
C SER A 34 -7.28 2.46 -9.14
N PRO A 35 -7.92 1.59 -8.33
CA PRO A 35 -8.09 0.19 -8.67
C PRO A 35 -9.02 -0.01 -9.87
N GLN A 36 -8.57 -0.80 -10.83
CA GLN A 36 -9.31 -1.21 -12.03
C GLN A 36 -9.53 -2.72 -12.02
N LYS A 37 -10.65 -3.16 -12.59
CA LYS A 37 -10.89 -4.58 -12.85
C LYS A 37 -10.02 -5.00 -14.03
N VAL A 38 -9.29 -6.11 -13.87
CA VAL A 38 -8.57 -6.73 -14.99
C VAL A 38 -9.59 -7.14 -16.05
N TRP A 39 -9.44 -6.61 -17.25
CA TRP A 39 -10.33 -6.87 -18.38
C TRP A 39 -10.02 -8.20 -19.08
N ASN A 40 -10.98 -8.64 -19.90
CA ASN A 40 -10.87 -9.88 -20.67
C ASN A 40 -9.84 -9.72 -21.80
N LYS A 41 -9.32 -10.87 -22.28
CA LYS A 41 -8.31 -10.92 -23.36
C LYS A 41 -8.80 -10.31 -24.69
N ASP A 42 -10.11 -10.17 -24.88
CA ASP A 42 -10.73 -9.59 -26.07
C ASP A 42 -10.76 -8.06 -26.08
N PHE A 43 -10.35 -7.41 -24.98
CA PHE A 43 -10.24 -5.96 -24.93
C PHE A 43 -9.03 -5.47 -25.76
N VAL A 44 -9.17 -4.30 -26.37
CA VAL A 44 -8.21 -3.78 -27.37
C VAL A 44 -6.82 -3.47 -26.81
N PHE A 45 -6.69 -3.22 -25.51
CA PHE A 45 -5.42 -2.94 -24.86
C PHE A 45 -4.92 -4.13 -24.04
N PRO A 46 -3.63 -4.49 -24.10
CA PRO A 46 -3.09 -5.55 -23.26
C PRO A 46 -3.06 -5.09 -21.80
N THR A 47 -3.26 -6.01 -20.86
CA THR A 47 -3.19 -5.73 -19.41
C THR A 47 -1.76 -5.47 -18.92
N LEU A 48 -0.75 -5.93 -19.69
CA LEU A 48 0.68 -5.85 -19.35
C LEU A 48 1.08 -6.55 -18.05
N ILE A 49 0.22 -7.40 -17.48
CA ILE A 49 0.53 -8.24 -16.32
C ILE A 49 0.54 -9.72 -16.75
N PRO A 50 1.33 -10.60 -16.10
CA PRO A 50 1.26 -12.02 -16.36
C PRO A 50 -0.11 -12.58 -15.93
N GLU A 51 -0.54 -13.68 -16.55
CA GLU A 51 -1.77 -14.39 -16.17
C GLU A 51 -1.75 -14.88 -14.70
N GLN A 52 -0.55 -15.17 -14.21
CA GLN A 52 -0.31 -15.58 -12.85
C GLN A 52 1.06 -15.09 -12.36
N VAL A 53 1.12 -14.70 -11.08
CA VAL A 53 2.35 -14.46 -10.34
C VAL A 53 2.52 -15.60 -9.34
N SER A 54 3.69 -16.22 -9.30
CA SER A 54 4.00 -17.32 -8.39
C SER A 54 5.48 -17.33 -8.06
N ASN A 55 5.82 -17.46 -6.78
CA ASN A 55 7.19 -17.40 -6.28
C ASN A 55 7.96 -16.19 -6.85
N GLN A 56 7.36 -15.00 -6.76
CA GLN A 56 7.91 -13.77 -7.32
C GLN A 56 7.70 -12.59 -6.38
N THR A 57 8.64 -11.65 -6.41
CA THR A 57 8.55 -10.35 -5.77
C THR A 57 8.08 -9.31 -6.79
N ILE A 58 6.99 -8.64 -6.47
CA ILE A 58 6.50 -7.47 -7.17
C ILE A 58 7.19 -6.25 -6.56
N ARG A 59 8.03 -5.55 -7.33
CA ARG A 59 8.72 -4.32 -6.92
C ARG A 59 8.09 -3.12 -7.63
N GLN A 60 7.62 -2.14 -6.86
CA GLN A 60 6.95 -0.96 -7.39
C GLN A 60 7.53 0.30 -6.77
N MET A 61 7.68 1.33 -7.59
CA MET A 61 8.11 2.66 -7.14
C MET A 61 6.93 3.62 -7.10
N SER A 62 6.87 4.47 -6.09
CA SER A 62 5.84 5.50 -5.96
C SER A 62 6.44 6.78 -5.41
N LYS A 63 6.24 7.90 -6.09
CA LYS A 63 6.66 9.22 -5.59
C LYS A 63 5.53 9.78 -4.74
N ILE A 64 5.83 10.12 -3.49
CA ILE A 64 4.85 10.71 -2.57
C ILE A 64 4.78 12.23 -2.76
N SER A 65 3.62 12.85 -2.54
CA SER A 65 3.49 14.32 -2.59
C SER A 65 3.97 15.01 -1.30
N LEU A 66 3.68 14.42 -0.14
CA LEU A 66 3.86 14.95 1.20
C LEU A 66 4.53 13.89 2.06
N GLY A 67 5.57 14.31 2.77
CA GLY A 67 6.32 13.50 3.70
C GLY A 67 5.67 13.39 5.08
N GLY A 68 6.33 12.63 5.96
CA GLY A 68 5.84 12.39 7.30
C GLY A 68 6.86 11.75 8.21
N GLU A 69 6.47 11.55 9.47
CA GLU A 69 7.28 10.83 10.46
C GLU A 69 7.07 9.31 10.42
N ALA A 70 5.95 8.86 9.86
CA ALA A 70 5.59 7.46 9.69
C ALA A 70 4.79 7.25 8.41
N VAL A 71 4.79 6.01 7.91
CA VAL A 71 4.12 5.59 6.68
C VAL A 71 3.19 4.40 6.94
N ARG A 72 2.06 4.33 6.22
CA ARG A 72 1.23 3.13 6.07
C ARG A 72 1.04 2.82 4.59
N LEU A 73 0.93 1.54 4.29
CA LEU A 73 0.64 1.05 2.94
C LEU A 73 -0.79 0.52 2.89
N VAL A 74 -1.51 0.86 1.82
CA VAL A 74 -2.85 0.34 1.56
C VAL A 74 -2.80 -0.57 0.35
N PHE A 75 -3.19 -1.82 0.56
CA PHE A 75 -3.27 -2.85 -0.46
C PHE A 75 -4.73 -3.19 -0.77
N THR A 76 -5.03 -3.61 -2.00
CA THR A 76 -6.39 -3.86 -2.45
C THR A 76 -6.57 -5.21 -3.14
N ASN A 77 -7.72 -5.83 -2.89
CA ASN A 77 -8.27 -6.98 -3.61
C ASN A 77 -9.71 -6.67 -4.06
N GLN A 78 -10.00 -5.41 -4.42
CA GLN A 78 -11.34 -4.88 -4.68
C GLN A 78 -12.16 -5.65 -5.73
N TYR A 79 -11.53 -6.16 -6.77
CA TYR A 79 -12.20 -6.97 -7.81
C TYR A 79 -11.85 -8.45 -7.73
N GLY A 80 -11.15 -8.89 -6.68
CA GLY A 80 -10.84 -10.29 -6.45
C GLY A 80 -12.03 -11.08 -5.94
N GLU A 81 -12.14 -12.32 -6.39
CA GLU A 81 -13.18 -13.27 -6.01
C GLU A 81 -12.68 -14.29 -4.97
N GLN A 82 -11.37 -14.33 -4.72
CA GLN A 82 -10.71 -15.23 -3.77
C GLN A 82 -9.78 -14.42 -2.84
N PRO A 83 -9.48 -14.92 -1.63
CA PRO A 83 -8.50 -14.28 -0.76
C PRO A 83 -7.13 -14.16 -1.44
N LEU A 84 -6.53 -12.98 -1.40
CA LEU A 84 -5.18 -12.71 -1.87
C LEU A 84 -4.21 -12.82 -0.69
N TYR A 85 -3.08 -13.50 -0.90
CA TYR A 85 -2.05 -13.69 0.12
C TYR A 85 -0.77 -12.93 -0.26
N ILE A 86 -0.19 -12.23 0.72
CA ILE A 86 1.12 -11.61 0.61
C ILE A 86 2.02 -12.26 1.66
N ASP A 87 3.14 -12.83 1.23
CA ASP A 87 4.01 -13.63 2.11
C ASP A 87 5.06 -12.78 2.84
N GLN A 88 5.50 -11.68 2.22
CA GLN A 88 6.40 -10.72 2.83
C GLN A 88 6.35 -9.39 2.08
N THR A 89 6.37 -8.27 2.82
CA THR A 89 6.45 -6.94 2.23
C THR A 89 7.55 -6.13 2.90
N THR A 90 8.25 -5.32 2.10
CA THR A 90 9.17 -4.31 2.60
C THR A 90 8.95 -2.96 1.90
N ILE A 91 9.32 -1.88 2.58
CA ILE A 91 9.35 -0.52 2.03
C ILE A 91 10.73 0.09 2.18
N GLY A 92 11.17 0.90 1.23
CA GLY A 92 12.43 1.64 1.32
C GLY A 92 12.37 2.97 0.59
N LEU A 93 13.41 3.79 0.77
CA LEU A 93 13.63 4.98 -0.05
C LEU A 93 14.34 4.60 -1.34
N ALA A 94 13.81 4.98 -2.50
CA ALA A 94 14.49 4.81 -3.77
C ALA A 94 15.52 5.94 -3.92
N ASN A 95 16.79 5.67 -3.60
CA ASN A 95 17.89 6.55 -3.97
C ASN A 95 18.61 5.96 -5.20
N THR A 96 18.77 6.78 -6.24
CA THR A 96 19.19 6.43 -7.61
C THR A 96 20.61 5.85 -7.78
N ALA A 97 21.25 5.35 -6.72
CA ALA A 97 22.58 4.74 -6.87
C ALA A 97 22.93 3.64 -5.87
N THR A 98 22.25 3.49 -4.72
CA THR A 98 22.46 2.38 -3.78
C THR A 98 21.60 2.60 -2.56
N LEU A 99 20.63 1.72 -2.40
CA LEU A 99 19.90 1.50 -1.16
C LEU A 99 20.94 1.32 0.00
N LYS A 100 21.16 2.31 0.87
CA LYS A 100 22.16 2.23 1.97
C LYS A 100 21.67 1.28 3.07
N SER A 101 22.44 0.22 3.38
CA SER A 101 22.58 -0.67 4.57
C SER A 101 21.47 -0.85 5.65
N LYS A 102 20.40 -0.05 5.67
CA LYS A 102 19.10 -0.27 6.33
C LYS A 102 17.97 0.08 5.36
N SER A 103 18.12 -0.36 4.11
CA SER A 103 17.45 0.25 2.96
C SER A 103 16.01 -0.20 2.75
N THR A 104 15.59 -1.26 3.46
CA THR A 104 14.22 -1.75 3.42
C THR A 104 13.75 -2.08 4.82
N TYR A 105 12.53 -1.67 5.14
CA TYR A 105 11.86 -1.85 6.42
C TYR A 105 10.77 -2.91 6.24
N PRO A 106 10.68 -3.91 7.13
CA PRO A 106 9.60 -4.89 7.07
C PRO A 106 8.25 -4.20 7.29
N VAL A 107 7.26 -4.65 6.54
CA VAL A 107 5.87 -4.20 6.69
C VAL A 107 5.09 -5.30 7.39
N TYR A 108 4.40 -4.91 8.45
CA TYR A 108 3.58 -5.80 9.26
C TYR A 108 2.09 -5.51 9.06
N PHE A 109 1.28 -6.52 9.33
CA PHE A 109 -0.17 -6.47 9.29
C PHE A 109 -0.69 -7.11 10.57
N SER A 110 -1.18 -6.29 11.51
CA SER A 110 -1.57 -6.77 12.85
C SER A 110 -0.44 -7.56 13.54
N GLY A 111 0.79 -7.07 13.42
CA GLY A 111 2.00 -7.69 13.98
C GLY A 111 2.56 -8.88 13.19
N GLN A 112 1.96 -9.25 12.04
CA GLN A 112 2.38 -10.39 11.23
C GLN A 112 3.06 -9.94 9.93
N LEU A 113 4.09 -10.66 9.48
CA LEU A 113 4.74 -10.40 8.18
C LEU A 113 3.89 -10.84 6.99
N LYS A 114 3.00 -11.81 7.21
CA LYS A 114 2.09 -12.33 6.18
C LYS A 114 0.76 -11.61 6.25
N ALA A 115 0.18 -11.36 5.10
CA ALA A 115 -1.11 -10.71 4.95
C ALA A 115 -2.08 -11.56 4.15
N ARG A 116 -3.37 -11.40 4.46
CA ARG A 116 -4.48 -11.94 3.69
C ARG A 116 -5.50 -10.84 3.44
N ILE A 117 -5.77 -10.55 2.18
CA ILE A 117 -6.78 -9.58 1.76
C ILE A 117 -8.01 -10.34 1.26
N LEU A 118 -9.14 -10.17 1.93
CA LEU A 118 -10.39 -10.83 1.55
C LEU A 118 -10.91 -10.33 0.19
N PRO A 119 -11.75 -11.11 -0.52
CA PRO A 119 -12.42 -10.67 -1.74
C PRO A 119 -13.13 -9.32 -1.55
N GLY A 120 -12.92 -8.39 -2.47
CA GLY A 120 -13.58 -7.08 -2.43
C GLY A 120 -13.10 -6.13 -1.32
N LYS A 121 -12.01 -6.44 -0.62
CA LYS A 121 -11.52 -5.66 0.52
C LYS A 121 -10.17 -4.99 0.25
N GLN A 122 -9.86 -4.02 1.11
CA GLN A 122 -8.54 -3.43 1.27
C GLN A 122 -7.92 -3.90 2.59
N LEU A 123 -6.59 -3.79 2.67
CA LEU A 123 -5.80 -4.05 3.86
C LEU A 123 -4.81 -2.91 4.06
N ILE A 124 -4.81 -2.34 5.26
CA ILE A 124 -3.87 -1.29 5.67
C ILE A 124 -2.79 -1.95 6.53
N SER A 125 -1.53 -1.60 6.29
CA SER A 125 -0.42 -2.06 7.13
C SER A 125 -0.44 -1.43 8.52
N ASP A 126 0.31 -2.03 9.44
CA ASP A 126 0.69 -1.36 10.67
C ASP A 126 1.53 -0.10 10.35
N PRO A 127 1.57 0.92 11.24
CA PRO A 127 2.48 2.06 11.10
C PRO A 127 3.94 1.63 10.97
N ILE A 128 4.64 2.17 9.99
CA ILE A 128 6.08 1.97 9.79
C ILE A 128 6.75 3.28 10.19
N GLN A 129 7.55 3.26 11.27
CA GLN A 129 8.28 4.44 11.73
C GLN A 129 9.46 4.73 10.80
N LEU A 130 9.13 5.41 9.70
CA LEU A 130 10.01 5.75 8.61
C LEU A 130 9.80 7.22 8.27
N PRO A 131 10.67 8.12 8.77
CA PRO A 131 10.63 9.51 8.37
C PRO A 131 10.95 9.63 6.88
N VAL A 132 10.03 10.21 6.12
CA VAL A 132 10.14 10.41 4.67
C VAL A 132 9.98 11.89 4.34
N PRO A 133 10.92 12.51 3.60
CA PRO A 133 10.73 13.87 3.09
C PRO A 133 9.63 13.94 2.01
N ASP A 134 9.08 15.13 1.80
CA ASP A 134 8.19 15.43 0.66
C ASP A 134 8.86 15.03 -0.67
N HIS A 135 8.06 14.65 -1.66
CA HIS A 135 8.53 14.28 -3.01
C HIS A 135 9.50 13.11 -3.10
N THR A 136 9.68 12.36 -2.01
CA THR A 136 10.54 11.19 -2.00
C THR A 136 9.93 10.07 -2.83
N GLN A 137 10.77 9.33 -3.53
CA GLN A 137 10.35 8.10 -4.18
C GLN A 137 10.54 6.92 -3.22
N LEU A 138 9.48 6.15 -3.02
CA LEU A 138 9.46 4.95 -2.19
C LEU A 138 9.49 3.72 -3.09
N VAL A 139 10.18 2.68 -2.64
CA VAL A 139 10.15 1.35 -3.25
C VAL A 139 9.41 0.39 -2.32
N VAL A 140 8.37 -0.26 -2.83
CA VAL A 140 7.63 -1.30 -2.12
C VAL A 140 7.89 -2.63 -2.82
N ASN A 141 8.33 -3.63 -2.06
CA ASN A 141 8.47 -5.00 -2.54
C ASN A 141 7.43 -5.87 -1.86
N SER A 142 6.69 -6.67 -2.63
CA SER A 142 5.73 -7.64 -2.11
C SER A 142 5.99 -9.02 -2.72
N PHE A 143 6.35 -9.99 -1.88
CA PHE A 143 6.58 -11.37 -2.29
C PHE A 143 5.29 -12.17 -2.25
N ILE A 144 5.03 -12.86 -3.36
CA ILE A 144 3.87 -13.74 -3.56
C ILE A 144 4.43 -15.15 -3.77
N GLN A 145 4.26 -16.04 -2.78
CA GLN A 145 4.79 -17.39 -2.86
C GLN A 145 3.90 -18.30 -3.71
N LYS A 146 2.58 -18.26 -3.47
CA LYS A 146 1.62 -19.15 -4.13
C LYS A 146 1.14 -18.59 -5.47
N PRO A 147 0.85 -19.47 -6.45
CA PRO A 147 0.11 -19.14 -7.66
C PRO A 147 -1.07 -18.19 -7.41
N THR A 148 -1.00 -16.98 -7.94
CA THR A 148 -2.02 -15.93 -7.76
C THR A 148 -2.36 -15.26 -9.08
N THR A 149 -3.64 -15.30 -9.45
CA THR A 149 -4.18 -14.54 -10.58
C THR A 149 -4.82 -13.27 -10.06
N PHE A 150 -4.29 -12.13 -10.49
CA PHE A 150 -4.79 -10.81 -10.09
C PHE A 150 -6.06 -10.46 -10.86
N LYS A 151 -7.06 -9.94 -10.15
CA LYS A 151 -8.28 -9.37 -10.73
C LYS A 151 -8.40 -7.87 -10.55
N THR A 152 -7.52 -7.31 -9.73
CA THR A 152 -7.38 -5.87 -9.47
C THR A 152 -6.00 -5.43 -9.92
N PHE A 153 -5.92 -4.34 -10.67
CA PHE A 153 -4.67 -3.70 -11.09
C PHE A 153 -4.92 -2.22 -11.35
N HIS A 154 -3.89 -1.49 -11.77
CA HIS A 154 -4.05 -0.18 -12.37
C HIS A 154 -3.19 -0.15 -13.63
N TRP A 155 -3.83 0.04 -14.78
CA TRP A 155 -3.19 0.01 -16.09
C TRP A 155 -2.44 1.31 -16.38
N ASP A 156 -1.42 1.22 -17.23
CA ASP A 156 -0.65 2.35 -17.74
C ASP A 156 -0.20 3.35 -16.67
N ALA A 157 0.33 2.83 -15.58
CA ALA A 157 0.67 3.58 -14.38
C ALA A 157 1.83 4.59 -14.57
N LYS A 158 2.32 4.81 -15.80
CA LYS A 158 3.50 5.61 -16.18
C LYS A 158 4.72 5.45 -15.27
N GLN A 159 4.86 4.25 -14.70
CA GLN A 159 5.97 3.87 -13.86
C GLN A 159 6.30 2.39 -14.10
N THR A 160 7.57 2.09 -14.30
CA THR A 160 8.07 0.73 -14.39
C THR A 160 7.94 0.03 -13.04
N SER A 161 7.37 -1.16 -13.07
CA SER A 161 7.35 -2.13 -11.99
C SER A 161 8.05 -3.41 -12.44
N TRP A 162 8.59 -4.16 -11.49
CA TRP A 162 9.34 -5.39 -11.77
C TRP A 162 8.70 -6.61 -11.13
N LEU A 163 8.75 -7.72 -11.86
CA LEU A 163 8.40 -9.06 -11.41
C LEU A 163 9.69 -9.88 -11.35
N ILE A 164 10.17 -10.09 -10.13
CA ILE A 164 11.49 -10.66 -9.86
C ILE A 164 11.32 -12.07 -9.27
N SER A 165 12.04 -13.06 -9.80
CA SER A 165 11.97 -14.44 -9.33
C SER A 165 12.44 -14.59 -7.87
N GLY A 166 11.67 -15.36 -7.09
CA GLY A 166 11.94 -15.65 -5.68
C GLY A 166 11.61 -14.51 -4.73
N ASN A 167 11.93 -14.71 -3.45
CA ASN A 167 11.81 -13.69 -2.43
C ASN A 167 13.02 -12.74 -2.50
N GLN A 168 12.77 -11.54 -3.01
CA GLN A 168 13.76 -10.47 -3.26
C GLN A 168 13.42 -9.20 -2.48
N THR A 169 12.60 -9.31 -1.43
CA THR A 169 12.08 -8.14 -0.70
C THR A 169 13.17 -7.37 0.04
N THR A 170 14.28 -8.02 0.38
CA THR A 170 15.44 -7.36 1.00
C THR A 170 16.58 -7.09 0.01
N ASN A 171 16.43 -7.52 -1.24
CA ASN A 171 17.47 -7.31 -2.25
C ASN A 171 17.45 -5.86 -2.73
N LEU A 172 18.61 -5.24 -2.72
CA LEU A 172 18.79 -3.81 -2.96
C LEU A 172 19.07 -3.48 -4.43
N THR A 173 19.36 -4.49 -5.24
CA THR A 173 19.54 -4.34 -6.68
C THR A 173 18.37 -5.00 -7.39
N THR A 174 18.01 -4.47 -8.56
CA THR A 174 17.05 -5.15 -9.44
C THR A 174 17.86 -6.07 -10.35
N PRO A 175 17.59 -7.39 -10.37
CA PRO A 175 18.25 -8.31 -11.28
C PRO A 175 18.05 -7.92 -12.74
N THR A 176 19.04 -8.16 -13.59
CA THR A 176 18.99 -7.82 -15.01
C THR A 176 17.99 -8.64 -15.81
N ASP A 177 17.60 -9.82 -15.31
CA ASP A 177 16.61 -10.72 -15.88
C ASP A 177 15.19 -10.47 -15.34
N ALA A 178 15.00 -9.44 -14.49
CA ALA A 178 13.69 -9.08 -13.96
C ALA A 178 12.74 -8.66 -15.09
N LYS A 179 11.55 -9.28 -15.13
CA LYS A 179 10.49 -8.88 -16.06
C LYS A 179 9.92 -7.53 -15.64
N THR A 180 9.59 -6.69 -16.61
CA THR A 180 9.00 -5.37 -16.36
C THR A 180 7.53 -5.33 -16.75
N THR A 181 6.80 -4.41 -16.13
CA THR A 181 5.44 -4.02 -16.50
C THR A 181 5.25 -2.54 -16.19
N THR A 182 4.35 -1.87 -16.90
CA THR A 182 3.90 -0.52 -16.57
C THR A 182 2.55 -0.52 -15.85
N ALA A 183 2.02 -1.70 -15.50
CA ALA A 183 0.85 -1.82 -14.64
C ALA A 183 1.26 -1.89 -13.16
N ARG A 184 0.34 -1.48 -12.28
CA ARG A 184 0.49 -1.64 -10.82
C ARG A 184 -0.40 -2.77 -10.31
N LEU A 185 0.13 -3.56 -9.40
CA LEU A 185 -0.57 -4.61 -8.66
C LEU A 185 -0.57 -4.26 -7.17
N LEU A 186 -1.51 -4.81 -6.40
CA LEU A 186 -1.56 -4.76 -4.93
C LEU A 186 -1.73 -3.36 -4.30
N LEU A 187 -0.73 -2.48 -4.40
CA LEU A 187 -0.65 -1.20 -3.71
C LEU A 187 -1.61 -0.18 -4.35
N SER A 188 -2.58 0.32 -3.58
CA SER A 188 -3.56 1.32 -4.02
C SER A 188 -3.37 2.68 -3.37
N ALA A 189 -2.72 2.77 -2.21
CA ALA A 189 -2.37 4.04 -1.60
C ALA A 189 -1.17 3.94 -0.65
N ILE A 190 -0.56 5.10 -0.40
CA ILE A 190 0.43 5.32 0.64
C ILE A 190 -0.08 6.47 1.51
N GLU A 191 -0.12 6.25 2.81
CA GLU A 191 -0.49 7.25 3.81
C GLU A 191 0.73 7.64 4.65
N VAL A 192 0.77 8.90 5.07
CA VAL A 192 1.79 9.43 5.97
C VAL A 192 1.16 10.01 7.23
N LYS A 193 1.89 9.95 8.34
CA LYS A 193 1.62 10.80 9.53
C LYS A 193 2.42 12.09 9.36
N PRO A 194 1.78 13.23 9.03
CA PRO A 194 2.51 14.47 8.77
C PRO A 194 3.01 15.09 10.09
N LYS A 195 4.14 15.81 10.03
CA LYS A 195 4.72 16.49 11.22
C LYS A 195 3.92 17.71 11.67
N GLN A 196 3.14 18.29 10.75
CA GLN A 196 2.31 19.47 10.96
C GLN A 196 0.95 19.23 10.30
N LYS A 197 -0.04 20.04 10.65
CA LYS A 197 -1.34 19.99 9.98
C LYS A 197 -1.16 20.24 8.48
N ALA A 198 -1.68 19.32 7.66
CA ALA A 198 -1.60 19.42 6.21
C ALA A 198 -3.01 19.33 5.59
N HIS A 199 -3.12 19.80 4.37
CA HIS A 199 -4.35 19.74 3.57
C HIS A 199 -4.17 18.78 2.41
N VAL A 200 -5.26 18.11 2.06
CA VAL A 200 -5.31 17.15 0.95
C VAL A 200 -6.11 17.75 -0.19
N VAL A 201 -5.54 17.68 -1.40
CA VAL A 201 -6.26 17.92 -2.65
C VAL A 201 -6.14 16.64 -3.48
N ALA A 202 -7.29 16.07 -3.82
CA ALA A 202 -7.39 14.92 -4.71
C ALA A 202 -7.88 15.38 -6.09
N VAL A 203 -7.30 14.84 -7.15
CA VAL A 203 -7.68 15.16 -8.52
C VAL A 203 -8.38 13.95 -9.13
N VAL A 204 -9.63 14.16 -9.57
CA VAL A 204 -10.43 13.14 -10.26
C VAL A 204 -10.62 13.57 -11.70
N GLY A 205 -10.32 12.68 -12.65
CA GLY A 205 -10.47 13.00 -14.06
C GLY A 205 -10.28 11.79 -14.96
N ASP A 206 -10.03 12.06 -16.24
CA ASP A 206 -9.83 11.06 -17.28
C ASP A 206 -8.35 10.65 -17.43
N SER A 207 -8.01 10.03 -18.56
CA SER A 207 -6.67 9.60 -18.91
C SER A 207 -5.59 10.70 -18.82
N ILE A 208 -5.93 11.98 -19.00
CA ILE A 208 -4.99 13.10 -18.88
C ILE A 208 -4.58 13.27 -17.40
N THR A 209 -5.53 13.10 -16.49
CA THR A 209 -5.27 13.09 -15.04
C THR A 209 -4.42 11.90 -14.66
N ASP A 210 -4.68 10.74 -15.26
CA ASP A 210 -3.90 9.51 -15.06
C ASP A 210 -2.45 9.60 -15.60
N GLY A 211 -2.19 10.61 -16.44
CA GLY A 211 -0.86 10.89 -16.98
C GLY A 211 -0.63 10.40 -18.41
N ALA A 212 -1.68 10.27 -19.23
CA ALA A 212 -1.54 10.04 -20.66
C ALA A 212 -0.53 11.03 -21.24
N THR A 213 0.36 10.53 -22.11
CA THR A 213 1.49 11.25 -22.72
C THR A 213 2.65 11.65 -21.81
N ALA A 214 2.57 11.43 -20.49
CA ALA A 214 3.72 11.63 -19.61
C ALA A 214 4.85 10.65 -19.94
N THR A 215 6.10 11.13 -19.86
CA THR A 215 7.29 10.31 -20.05
C THR A 215 7.38 9.26 -18.95
N LEU A 216 7.49 7.99 -19.36
CA LEU A 216 7.63 6.85 -18.45
C LEU A 216 8.77 7.10 -17.45
N ASP A 217 8.50 6.83 -16.16
CA ASP A 217 9.42 6.97 -15.03
C ASP A 217 9.91 8.40 -14.73
N ALA A 218 9.52 9.40 -15.51
CA ALA A 218 9.99 10.77 -15.33
C ALA A 218 9.26 11.52 -14.19
N ASN A 219 8.13 11.00 -13.70
CA ASN A 219 7.25 11.66 -12.73
C ASN A 219 6.87 13.09 -13.15
N THR A 220 6.46 13.24 -14.42
CA THR A 220 6.11 14.53 -15.07
C THR A 220 4.62 14.65 -15.41
N ARG A 221 3.74 13.84 -14.77
CA ARG A 221 2.29 14.07 -14.86
C ARG A 221 1.98 15.47 -14.36
N TRP A 222 0.96 16.13 -14.90
CA TRP A 222 0.68 17.53 -14.55
C TRP A 222 0.33 17.74 -13.07
N THR A 223 -0.09 16.67 -12.36
CA THR A 223 -0.36 16.67 -10.91
C THR A 223 0.90 16.61 -10.04
N GLU A 224 2.04 16.17 -10.59
CA GLU A 224 3.29 15.97 -9.85
C GLU A 224 3.95 17.28 -9.38
N PRO A 225 3.99 18.38 -10.17
CA PRO A 225 4.60 19.64 -9.74
C PRO A 225 3.78 20.43 -8.72
N VAL A 226 2.51 20.05 -8.47
CA VAL A 226 1.54 20.82 -7.67
C VAL A 226 1.15 20.15 -6.35
N ASN A 227 1.92 19.15 -5.90
CA ASN A 227 1.70 18.40 -4.66
C ASN A 227 0.35 17.68 -4.58
N TYR A 228 -0.30 17.43 -5.72
CA TYR A 228 -1.55 16.69 -5.79
C TYR A 228 -1.28 15.21 -5.98
N PHE A 229 -2.22 14.38 -5.53
CA PHE A 229 -2.26 12.97 -5.90
C PHE A 229 -3.53 12.68 -6.72
N VAL A 230 -3.44 11.60 -7.50
CA VAL A 230 -4.50 11.06 -8.36
C VAL A 230 -5.08 9.80 -7.75
#